data_AF-A0A1H4F0X3-F1
#
_entry.id   AF-A0A1H4F0X3-F1
#
_cell.length_a   1.000
_cell.length_b   1.000
_cell.length_c   1.000
_cell.angle_alpha   90.00
_cell.angle_beta   90.00
_cell.angle_gamma   90.00
#
_symmetry.space_group_name_H-M   'P 1'
#
loop_
_entity.id
_entity.type
_entity.pdbx_description
1 polymer ?
#
loop_
_entity_poly.entity_id
_entity_poly.type
_entity_poly.pdbx_seq_one_letter_code
_entity_poly.pdbx_strand_id
1 'polypeptide(L)'
;MTEERRNNREFNNALGNFINDAAAGGAVRHLADLGHSISEIAEELDYPISKEKIAGYMWEHFINTGKITLEEPKETYEKATFVKEQDAFGKVSFRRVIEKVDNSHRKYVICDYGIALYKNSPEFLKWLNGLQEQDREYIKLMPWPLKPVYHELDERMKRIQK
;
A
#
# COMPACT_ATOMS: atom_id res chain seq x y z
N MET A 1 5.64 22.08 -33.52
CA MET A 1 5.01 20.89 -32.90
C MET A 1 3.83 21.43 -32.08
N THR A 2 2.59 21.24 -32.55
CA THR A 2 1.40 21.96 -32.05
C THR A 2 0.94 21.47 -30.67
N GLU A 3 0.54 22.42 -29.83
CA GLU A 3 0.10 22.28 -28.44
C GLU A 3 -1.07 21.27 -28.27
N GLU A 4 -1.92 21.19 -29.29
CA GLU A 4 -3.06 20.26 -29.39
C GLU A 4 -2.64 18.77 -29.43
N ARG A 5 -1.51 18.45 -30.09
CA ARG A 5 -0.95 17.08 -30.10
C ARG A 5 -0.32 16.70 -28.76
N ARG A 6 0.15 17.67 -27.99
CA ARG A 6 0.69 17.46 -26.64
C ARG A 6 -0.43 17.20 -25.64
N ASN A 7 -1.51 17.99 -25.67
CA ASN A 7 -2.69 17.79 -24.82
C ASN A 7 -3.37 16.44 -25.06
N ASN A 8 -3.53 16.01 -26.31
CA ASN A 8 -4.09 14.68 -26.58
C ASN A 8 -3.20 13.55 -26.04
N ARG A 9 -1.88 13.72 -26.05
CA ARG A 9 -0.96 12.72 -25.50
C ARG A 9 -0.99 12.69 -23.97
N GLU A 10 -1.02 13.86 -23.33
CA GLU A 10 -1.15 13.97 -21.88
C GLU A 10 -2.49 13.43 -21.38
N PHE A 11 -3.59 13.72 -22.09
CA PHE A 11 -4.92 13.17 -21.79
C PHE A 11 -4.99 11.65 -21.98
N ASN A 12 -4.50 11.12 -23.12
CA ASN A 12 -4.50 9.67 -23.36
C ASN A 12 -3.60 8.93 -22.36
N ASN A 13 -2.49 9.54 -21.93
CA ASN A 13 -1.65 9.00 -20.87
C ASN A 13 -2.37 9.02 -19.52
N ALA A 14 -3.06 10.11 -19.17
CA ALA A 14 -3.84 10.20 -17.94
C ALA A 14 -5.00 9.20 -17.91
N LEU A 15 -5.70 9.01 -19.04
CA LEU A 15 -6.78 8.04 -19.18
C LEU A 15 -6.26 6.60 -19.14
N GLY A 16 -5.15 6.30 -19.82
CA GLY A 16 -4.51 4.99 -19.75
C GLY A 16 -4.02 4.67 -18.34
N ASN A 17 -3.41 5.64 -17.66
CA ASN A 17 -3.04 5.50 -16.25
C ASN A 17 -4.26 5.24 -15.38
N PHE A 18 -5.35 5.99 -15.55
CA PHE A 18 -6.59 5.80 -14.79
C PHE A 18 -7.25 4.44 -15.01
N ILE A 19 -7.34 3.96 -16.25
CA ILE A 19 -7.91 2.64 -16.57
C ILE A 19 -7.03 1.54 -15.98
N ASN A 20 -5.70 1.69 -16.07
CA ASN A 20 -4.77 0.78 -15.41
C ASN A 20 -4.94 0.83 -13.88
N ASP A 21 -5.20 1.99 -13.27
CA ASP A 21 -5.43 2.11 -11.82
C ASP A 21 -6.73 1.43 -11.39
N ALA A 22 -7.78 1.60 -12.19
CA ALA A 22 -9.09 1.01 -11.93
C ALA A 22 -9.08 -0.53 -12.06
N ALA A 23 -8.31 -1.09 -13.00
CA ALA A 23 -8.23 -2.53 -13.25
C ALA A 23 -7.15 -3.23 -12.40
N ALA A 24 -5.99 -2.61 -12.19
CA ALA A 24 -4.83 -3.25 -11.56
C ALA A 24 -4.94 -3.34 -10.06
N GLY A 25 -5.50 -2.30 -9.43
CA GLY A 25 -5.52 -2.21 -7.98
C GLY A 25 -6.21 -3.43 -7.35
N GLY A 26 -7.25 -3.98 -8.00
CA GLY A 26 -7.93 -5.19 -7.53
C GLY A 26 -7.01 -6.41 -7.48
N ALA A 27 -6.32 -6.70 -8.58
CA ALA A 27 -5.41 -7.85 -8.68
C ALA A 27 -4.20 -7.71 -7.75
N VAL A 28 -3.57 -6.52 -7.71
CA VAL A 28 -2.42 -6.25 -6.83
C VAL A 28 -2.80 -6.47 -5.36
N ARG A 29 -3.97 -5.98 -4.93
CA ARG A 29 -4.46 -6.17 -3.56
C ARG A 29 -4.65 -7.66 -3.22
N HIS A 30 -5.29 -8.39 -4.11
CA HIS A 30 -5.52 -9.83 -3.93
C HIS A 30 -4.21 -10.62 -3.81
N LEU A 31 -3.26 -10.39 -4.72
CA LEU A 31 -1.96 -11.06 -4.71
C LEU A 31 -1.10 -10.64 -3.49
N ALA A 32 -1.22 -9.39 -3.05
CA ALA A 32 -0.57 -8.92 -1.84
C ALA A 32 -1.10 -9.60 -0.58
N ASP A 33 -2.40 -9.90 -0.51
CA ASP A 33 -3.02 -10.67 0.58
C ASP A 33 -2.55 -12.13 0.59
N LEU A 34 -2.27 -12.70 -0.59
CA LEU A 34 -1.65 -14.02 -0.74
C LEU A 34 -0.14 -14.03 -0.37
N GLY A 35 0.45 -12.86 -0.14
CA GLY A 35 1.82 -12.71 0.31
C GLY A 35 2.85 -12.53 -0.81
N HIS A 36 2.42 -12.39 -2.06
CA HIS A 36 3.31 -12.18 -3.20
C HIS A 36 4.18 -10.92 -3.03
N SER A 37 5.40 -10.99 -3.54
CA SER A 37 6.34 -9.88 -3.66
C SER A 37 5.98 -8.95 -4.82
N ILE A 38 6.56 -7.76 -4.84
CA ILE A 38 6.33 -6.78 -5.92
C ILE A 38 6.70 -7.37 -7.29
N SER A 39 7.82 -8.10 -7.37
CA SER A 39 8.24 -8.79 -8.60
C SER A 39 7.29 -9.91 -9.01
N GLU A 40 6.86 -10.78 -8.09
CA GLU A 40 5.92 -11.87 -8.41
C GLU A 40 4.58 -11.31 -8.89
N ILE A 41 4.09 -10.24 -8.25
CA ILE A 41 2.89 -9.53 -8.71
C ILE A 41 3.10 -8.97 -10.12
N ALA A 42 4.25 -8.34 -10.41
CA ALA A 42 4.52 -7.79 -11.72
C ALA A 42 4.54 -8.86 -12.83
N GLU A 43 5.00 -10.07 -12.52
CA GLU A 43 5.05 -11.22 -13.43
C GLU A 43 3.67 -11.85 -13.67
N GLU A 44 2.78 -11.80 -12.67
CA GLU A 44 1.45 -12.42 -12.73
C GLU A 44 0.40 -11.54 -13.42
N LEU A 45 0.68 -10.24 -13.60
CA LEU A 45 -0.24 -9.31 -14.26
C LEU A 45 -0.15 -9.40 -15.79
N ASP A 46 -1.31 -9.41 -16.45
CA ASP A 46 -1.44 -9.48 -17.91
C ASP A 46 -0.92 -8.24 -18.67
N TYR A 47 -0.54 -7.17 -17.96
CA TYR A 47 -0.04 -5.92 -18.54
C TYR A 47 1.05 -5.29 -17.68
N PRO A 48 2.01 -4.60 -18.31
CA PRO A 48 3.18 -4.07 -17.62
C PRO A 48 2.78 -2.91 -16.70
N ILE A 49 2.88 -3.15 -15.39
CA ILE A 49 2.80 -2.13 -14.36
C ILE A 49 4.20 -1.97 -13.75
N SER A 50 4.62 -0.73 -13.51
CA SER A 50 5.91 -0.51 -12.85
C SER A 50 5.87 -1.02 -11.40
N LYS A 51 7.01 -1.50 -10.92
CA LYS A 51 7.15 -2.02 -9.56
C LYS A 51 6.83 -0.96 -8.50
N GLU A 52 7.16 0.29 -8.75
CA GLU A 52 6.85 1.43 -7.86
C GLU A 52 5.34 1.62 -7.71
N LYS A 53 4.58 1.40 -8.80
CA LYS A 53 3.13 1.56 -8.79
C LYS A 53 2.45 0.39 -8.06
N ILE A 54 2.97 -0.83 -8.26
CA ILE A 54 2.57 -2.01 -7.46
C ILE A 54 2.83 -1.76 -5.98
N ALA A 55 4.03 -1.27 -5.63
CA ALA A 55 4.38 -0.93 -4.25
C ALA A 55 3.44 0.15 -3.66
N GLY A 56 3.08 1.16 -4.45
CA GLY A 56 2.06 2.15 -4.07
C GLY A 56 0.72 1.51 -3.73
N TYR A 57 0.21 0.62 -4.57
CA TYR A 57 -1.03 -0.09 -4.29
C TYR A 57 -0.96 -1.01 -3.08
N MET A 58 0.15 -1.73 -2.91
CA MET A 58 0.37 -2.55 -1.73
C MET A 58 0.37 -1.70 -0.46
N TRP A 59 1.04 -0.54 -0.49
CA TRP A 59 1.08 0.37 0.64
C TRP A 59 -0.31 0.89 1.02
N GLU A 60 -1.05 1.42 0.05
CA GLU A 60 -2.42 1.90 0.28
C GLU A 60 -3.31 0.79 0.84
N HIS A 61 -3.20 -0.42 0.28
CA HIS A 61 -3.94 -1.58 0.74
C HIS A 61 -3.57 -1.98 2.17
N PHE A 62 -2.29 -2.04 2.50
CA PHE A 62 -1.83 -2.41 3.83
C PHE A 62 -2.20 -1.38 4.89
N ILE A 63 -2.24 -0.09 4.54
CA ILE A 63 -2.81 0.96 5.39
C ILE A 63 -4.31 0.74 5.58
N ASN A 64 -5.06 0.53 4.50
CA ASN A 64 -6.52 0.39 4.53
C ASN A 64 -6.99 -0.86 5.31
N THR A 65 -6.21 -1.94 5.26
CA THR A 65 -6.45 -3.20 5.98
C THR A 65 -5.90 -3.19 7.42
N GLY A 66 -5.16 -2.14 7.80
CA GLY A 66 -4.51 -2.03 9.10
C GLY A 66 -3.30 -2.96 9.28
N LYS A 67 -2.80 -3.56 8.20
CA LYS A 67 -1.54 -4.32 8.20
C LYS A 67 -0.34 -3.40 8.45
N ILE A 68 -0.44 -2.15 7.99
CA ILE A 68 0.46 -1.06 8.33
C ILE A 68 -0.34 0.04 9.02
N THR A 69 0.18 0.61 10.10
CA THR A 69 -0.39 1.79 10.76
C THR A 69 0.67 2.87 10.97
N LEU A 70 0.27 4.13 10.76
CA LEU A 70 1.14 5.29 10.90
C LEU A 70 1.15 5.90 12.32
N GLU A 71 0.30 5.35 13.17
CA GLU A 71 0.14 5.65 14.57
C GLU A 71 0.21 4.34 15.34
N GLU A 72 0.49 4.43 16.64
CA GLU A 72 0.55 3.28 17.52
C GLU A 72 -0.80 2.53 17.49
N PRO A 73 -0.78 1.22 17.16
CA PRO A 73 -2.00 0.45 17.02
C PRO A 73 -2.66 0.30 18.40
N LYS A 74 -3.95 0.64 18.45
CA LYS A 74 -4.77 0.44 19.65
C LYS A 74 -5.39 -0.95 19.61
N GLU A 75 -5.44 -1.63 20.75
CA GLU A 75 -6.13 -2.92 20.89
C GLU A 75 -7.61 -2.83 20.52
N THR A 76 -8.22 -1.67 20.75
CA THR A 76 -9.61 -1.43 20.38
C THR A 76 -9.79 0.02 19.97
N TYR A 77 -10.51 0.25 18.87
CA TYR A 77 -10.80 1.59 18.39
C TYR A 77 -12.14 1.65 17.66
N GLU A 78 -12.68 2.87 17.54
CA GLU A 78 -13.90 3.12 16.78
C GLU A 78 -13.54 3.51 15.34
N LYS A 79 -14.09 2.79 14.38
CA LYS A 79 -13.98 3.10 12.96
C LYS A 79 -15.29 3.73 12.49
N ALA A 80 -15.21 4.96 11.99
CA ALA A 80 -16.35 5.61 11.36
C ALA A 80 -16.35 5.35 9.85
N THR A 81 -17.42 4.77 9.32
CA THR A 81 -17.67 4.60 7.88
C THR A 81 -18.92 5.36 7.47
N PHE A 82 -18.99 5.82 6.23
CA PHE A 82 -20.18 6.47 5.68
C PHE A 82 -20.87 5.54 4.69
N VAL A 83 -22.13 5.23 4.94
CA VAL A 83 -22.97 4.42 4.04
C VAL A 83 -23.84 5.37 3.22
N LYS A 84 -23.79 5.24 1.90
CA LYS A 84 -24.64 5.97 0.97
C LYS A 84 -26.04 5.34 0.99
N GLU A 85 -27.06 6.14 1.26
CA GLU A 85 -28.45 5.74 1.22
C GLU A 85 -29.18 6.55 0.14
N GLN A 86 -30.09 5.91 -0.58
CA GLN A 86 -30.93 6.54 -1.58
C GLN A 86 -32.39 6.25 -1.22
N ASP A 87 -33.19 7.29 -1.03
CA ASP A 87 -34.60 7.13 -0.73
C ASP A 87 -35.42 6.78 -2.00
N ALA A 88 -36.70 6.49 -1.80
CA ALA A 88 -37.64 6.17 -2.87
C ALA A 88 -37.82 7.30 -3.91
N PHE A 89 -37.39 8.54 -3.58
CA PHE A 89 -37.46 9.71 -4.45
C PHE A 89 -36.11 10.04 -5.11
N GLY A 90 -35.10 9.19 -4.92
CA GLY A 90 -33.77 9.35 -5.50
C GLY A 90 -32.86 10.34 -4.77
N LYS A 91 -33.27 10.86 -3.60
CA LYS A 91 -32.40 11.72 -2.79
C LYS A 91 -31.31 10.88 -2.15
N VAL A 92 -30.06 11.30 -2.35
CA VAL A 92 -28.88 10.68 -1.74
C VAL A 92 -28.60 11.31 -0.38
N SER A 93 -28.42 10.48 0.64
CA SER A 93 -27.89 10.86 1.95
C SER A 93 -26.70 9.96 2.33
N PHE A 94 -25.93 10.39 3.33
CA PHE A 94 -24.83 9.61 3.87
C PHE A 94 -25.06 9.43 5.37
N ARG A 95 -25.11 8.19 5.83
CA ARG A 95 -25.20 7.87 7.26
C ARG A 95 -23.82 7.50 7.80
N ARG A 96 -23.41 8.16 8.88
CA ARG A 96 -22.23 7.77 9.65
C ARG A 96 -22.54 6.52 10.47
N VAL A 97 -21.73 5.49 10.31
CA VAL A 97 -21.77 4.24 11.07
C VAL A 97 -20.48 4.16 11.87
N ILE A 98 -20.59 3.88 13.17
CA ILE A 98 -19.45 3.69 14.05
C ILE A 98 -19.40 2.19 14.38
N GLU A 99 -18.28 1.56 14.06
CA GLU A 99 -17.99 0.17 14.38
C GLU A 99 -16.86 0.11 15.41
N LYS A 100 -17.02 -0.68 16.46
CA LYS A 100 -15.96 -0.96 17.41
C LYS A 100 -15.10 -2.11 16.87
N VAL A 101 -13.87 -1.80 16.48
CA VAL A 101 -12.91 -2.76 15.97
C VAL A 101 -12.04 -3.29 17.10
N ASP A 102 -11.99 -4.61 17.25
CA ASP A 102 -11.06 -5.30 18.14
C ASP A 102 -9.83 -5.78 17.34
N ASN A 103 -8.67 -5.23 17.71
CA ASN A 103 -7.38 -5.49 17.08
C ASN A 103 -6.39 -6.20 18.03
N SER A 104 -6.87 -6.68 19.19
CA SER A 104 -6.04 -7.31 20.23
C SER A 104 -5.28 -8.56 19.76
N HIS A 105 -5.79 -9.22 18.72
CA HIS A 105 -5.17 -10.40 18.11
C HIS A 105 -3.95 -10.08 17.24
N ARG A 106 -3.82 -8.83 16.75
CA ARG A 106 -2.71 -8.44 15.89
C ARG A 106 -1.52 -7.99 16.73
N LYS A 107 -0.35 -8.47 16.35
CA LYS A 107 0.93 -8.02 16.90
C LYS A 107 1.62 -7.14 15.89
N TYR A 108 2.24 -6.07 16.35
CA TYR A 108 2.94 -5.14 15.49
C TYR A 108 4.40 -5.02 15.89
N VAL A 109 5.20 -4.63 14.91
CA VAL A 109 6.61 -4.28 15.06
C VAL A 109 6.84 -2.88 14.52
N ILE A 110 7.76 -2.17 15.15
CA ILE A 110 8.14 -0.82 14.72
C ILE A 110 9.17 -0.93 13.59
N CYS A 111 8.90 -0.23 12.51
CA CYS A 111 9.72 -0.18 11.30
C CYS A 111 10.11 1.27 11.02
N ASP A 112 11.43 1.54 11.09
CA ASP A 112 12.01 2.86 10.80
C ASP A 112 12.58 2.95 9.37
N TYR A 113 12.09 2.11 8.45
CA TYR A 113 12.68 1.95 7.12
C TYR A 113 12.74 3.26 6.33
N GLY A 114 11.72 4.11 6.39
CA GLY A 114 11.75 5.41 5.73
C GLY A 114 12.85 6.33 6.26
N ILE A 115 13.06 6.35 7.57
CA ILE A 115 14.16 7.09 8.21
C ILE A 115 15.52 6.50 7.80
N ALA A 116 15.63 5.16 7.83
CA ALA A 116 16.88 4.46 7.53
C ALA A 116 17.30 4.60 6.06
N LEU A 117 16.34 4.51 5.12
CA LEU A 117 16.55 4.78 3.69
C LEU A 117 17.00 6.22 3.46
N TYR A 118 16.40 7.20 4.15
CA TYR A 118 16.80 8.59 4.05
C TYR A 118 18.21 8.86 4.59
N LYS A 119 18.55 8.28 5.75
CA LYS A 119 19.88 8.40 6.35
C LYS A 119 20.96 7.71 5.51
N ASN A 120 20.59 6.63 4.83
CA ASN A 120 21.46 5.87 3.93
C ASN A 120 22.78 5.44 4.61
N SER A 121 22.72 4.98 5.87
CA SER A 121 23.92 4.63 6.61
C SER A 121 24.58 3.35 6.06
N PRO A 122 25.92 3.23 6.09
CA PRO A 122 26.60 2.02 5.63
C PRO A 122 26.15 0.74 6.33
N GLU A 123 25.84 0.82 7.62
CA GLU A 123 25.36 -0.31 8.43
C GLU A 123 23.99 -0.77 7.94
N PHE A 124 23.08 0.19 7.68
CA PHE A 124 21.76 -0.10 7.15
C PHE A 124 21.84 -0.70 5.74
N LEU A 125 22.67 -0.12 4.87
CA LEU A 125 22.89 -0.67 3.53
C LEU A 125 23.47 -2.08 3.56
N LYS A 126 24.41 -2.36 4.48
CA LYS A 126 24.96 -3.70 4.67
C LYS A 126 23.88 -4.69 5.11
N TRP A 127 23.05 -4.31 6.10
CA TRP A 127 21.91 -5.12 6.54
C TRP A 127 20.90 -5.36 5.41
N LEU A 128 20.49 -4.29 4.72
CA LEU A 128 19.55 -4.31 3.60
C LEU A 128 20.06 -5.20 2.46
N ASN A 129 21.38 -5.22 2.22
CA ASN A 129 22.00 -6.07 1.22
C ASN A 129 22.16 -7.53 1.64
N GLY A 130 22.00 -7.85 2.92
CA GLY A 130 21.94 -9.22 3.43
C GLY A 130 20.55 -9.86 3.30
N LEU A 131 19.50 -9.06 3.08
CA LEU A 131 18.13 -9.56 2.92
C LEU A 131 17.92 -10.28 1.58
N GLN A 132 16.94 -11.18 1.56
CA GLN A 132 16.41 -11.76 0.32
C GLN A 132 15.97 -10.65 -0.65
N GLU A 133 16.05 -10.92 -1.95
CA GLU A 133 15.80 -9.92 -2.99
C GLU A 133 14.39 -9.30 -2.87
N GLN A 134 13.38 -10.14 -2.67
CA GLN A 134 11.98 -9.74 -2.51
C GLN A 134 11.77 -8.82 -1.28
N ASP A 135 12.44 -9.14 -0.17
CA ASP A 135 12.33 -8.36 1.08
C ASP A 135 13.05 -7.01 0.96
N ARG A 136 14.20 -7.00 0.28
CA ARG A 136 14.95 -5.78 -0.05
C ARG A 136 14.15 -4.88 -0.98
N GLU A 137 13.53 -5.46 -2.00
CA GLU A 137 12.65 -4.75 -2.94
C GLU A 137 11.46 -4.12 -2.20
N TYR A 138 10.81 -4.88 -1.32
CA TYR A 138 9.72 -4.38 -0.48
C TYR A 138 10.16 -3.16 0.34
N ILE A 139 11.30 -3.21 1.01
CA ILE A 139 11.80 -2.07 1.79
C ILE A 139 12.11 -0.88 0.87
N LYS A 140 12.76 -1.09 -0.27
CA LYS A 140 13.21 0.00 -1.16
C LYS A 140 12.08 0.71 -1.90
N LEU A 141 11.07 -0.03 -2.33
CA LEU A 141 10.04 0.50 -3.24
C LEU A 141 8.76 0.95 -2.52
N MET A 142 8.46 0.40 -1.35
CA MET A 142 7.29 0.86 -0.59
C MET A 142 7.51 2.31 -0.14
N PRO A 143 6.48 3.18 -0.21
CA PRO A 143 6.58 4.60 0.09
C PRO A 143 6.58 4.88 1.61
N TRP A 144 7.60 4.39 2.31
CA TRP A 144 7.76 4.61 3.75
C TRP A 144 7.95 6.10 4.07
N PRO A 145 7.16 6.70 4.98
CA PRO A 145 7.35 8.07 5.39
C PRO A 145 8.59 8.23 6.27
N LEU A 146 9.07 9.47 6.44
CA LEU A 146 10.21 9.82 7.32
C LEU A 146 9.81 9.82 8.81
N LYS A 147 9.12 8.77 9.26
CA LYS A 147 8.72 8.55 10.65
C LYS A 147 8.62 7.05 10.94
N PRO A 148 8.61 6.64 12.22
CA PRO A 148 8.33 5.25 12.58
C PRO A 148 6.94 4.83 12.09
N VAL A 149 6.84 3.59 11.64
CA VAL A 149 5.61 2.96 11.17
C VAL A 149 5.45 1.63 11.86
N TYR A 150 4.22 1.21 12.14
CA TYR A 150 3.93 -0.07 12.76
C TYR A 150 3.46 -1.05 11.69
N HIS A 151 4.15 -2.17 11.55
CA HIS A 151 3.78 -3.22 10.62
C HIS A 151 3.32 -4.46 11.40
N GLU A 152 2.27 -5.12 10.95
CA GLU A 152 1.85 -6.39 11.53
C GLU A 152 2.99 -7.42 11.47
N LEU A 153 3.18 -8.18 12.55
CA LEU A 153 4.19 -9.23 12.65
C LEU A 153 3.75 -10.47 11.85
N ASP A 154 3.75 -10.31 10.52
CA ASP A 154 3.49 -11.36 9.55
C ASP A 154 4.76 -12.14 9.19
N GLU A 155 4.62 -13.13 8.30
CA GLU A 155 5.77 -13.94 7.86
C GLU A 155 6.87 -13.11 7.17
N ARG A 156 6.51 -12.02 6.47
CA ARG A 156 7.50 -11.13 5.85
C ARG A 156 8.32 -10.40 6.91
N MET A 157 7.68 -9.82 7.92
CA MET A 157 8.39 -9.15 9.01
C MET A 157 9.22 -10.12 9.85
N LYS A 158 8.72 -11.35 10.09
CA LYS A 158 9.50 -12.39 10.77
C LYS A 158 10.78 -12.75 10.01
N ARG A 159 10.74 -12.80 8.68
CA ARG A 159 11.95 -13.03 7.85
C ARG A 159 12.90 -11.85 7.89
N ILE A 160 12.38 -10.62 7.78
CA ILE A 160 13.20 -9.40 7.74
C ILE A 160 13.90 -9.12 9.06
N GLN A 161 13.28 -9.47 10.19
CA GLN A 161 13.83 -9.24 11.53
C GLN A 161 14.75 -10.35 12.05
N LYS A 162 14.94 -11.41 11.27
CA LYS A 162 15.83 -12.52 11.62
C LYS A 162 17.30 -12.12 11.46
#